data_AF-C3YSW7-F1
#
_entry.id   AF-C3YSW7-F1
#
_cell.length_a   1.000
_cell.length_b   1.000
_cell.length_c   1.000
_cell.angle_alpha   90.00
_cell.angle_beta   90.00
_cell.angle_gamma   90.00
#
_symmetry.space_group_name_H-M   'P 1'
#
loop_
_entity.id
_entity.type
_entity.pdbx_description
1 polymer ?
#
loop_
_entity_poly.entity_id
_entity_poly.type
_entity_poly.pdbx_seq_one_letter_code
_entity_poly.pdbx_strand_id
1 'polypeptide(L)'
;MTSRSVCHRYTCTVWAAEKYATGNERTADCGKCLEHNEGIAKEPYGAKWKEHRKFAIISLRDFGVGKRSMEGKILEETRALDLMQSQAKLMDHIKERIREHEETFDPKDIRDFIDAYLLESKKRQADENNTFDKQELATIVYQLFLAGTYTTATTLRWALLYMILHPDIQLQRKYSRR
;
A
#
# COMPACT_ATOMS: atom_id res chain seq x y z
N MET A 1 -37.11 15.21 -12.28
CA MET A 1 -36.60 14.02 -13.00
C MET A 1 -35.11 14.21 -13.26
N THR A 2 -34.27 13.87 -12.29
CA THR A 2 -32.81 13.97 -12.40
C THR A 2 -32.27 12.60 -12.81
N SER A 3 -31.91 12.47 -14.08
CA SER A 3 -31.35 11.24 -14.65
C SER A 3 -29.88 11.10 -14.27
N ARG A 4 -29.55 9.95 -13.65
CA ARG A 4 -28.20 9.49 -13.32
C ARG A 4 -27.39 9.28 -14.60
N SER A 5 -26.22 9.90 -14.72
CA SER A 5 -25.20 9.48 -15.70
C SER A 5 -24.36 8.36 -15.08
N VAL A 6 -24.75 7.12 -15.36
CA VAL A 6 -23.96 5.92 -15.05
C VAL A 6 -22.78 5.87 -16.02
N CYS A 7 -21.56 6.03 -15.51
CA CYS A 7 -20.35 5.80 -16.30
C CYS A 7 -20.14 4.28 -16.45
N HIS A 8 -20.39 3.73 -17.65
CA HIS A 8 -20.12 2.32 -17.94
C HIS A 8 -18.62 2.09 -18.16
N ARG A 9 -18.06 1.19 -17.36
CA ARG A 9 -16.64 0.85 -17.15
C ARG A 9 -15.89 0.31 -18.40
N TYR A 10 -16.48 0.26 -19.59
CA TYR A 10 -15.93 -0.51 -20.73
C TYR A 10 -15.53 0.30 -21.98
N THR A 11 -15.71 1.63 -22.02
CA THR A 11 -15.47 2.42 -23.25
C THR A 11 -14.22 3.30 -23.25
N CYS A 12 -13.38 3.27 -22.20
CA CYS A 12 -12.23 4.18 -22.12
C CYS A 12 -11.11 3.88 -23.15
N THR A 13 -11.04 2.67 -23.71
CA THR A 13 -10.03 2.34 -24.73
C THR A 13 -10.44 2.75 -26.15
N VAL A 14 -11.74 2.91 -26.44
CA VAL A 14 -12.22 3.23 -27.80
C VAL A 14 -12.20 4.73 -28.06
N TRP A 15 -12.42 5.56 -27.05
CA TRP A 15 -12.44 7.03 -27.19
C TRP A 15 -11.07 7.69 -27.38
N ALA A 16 -9.98 6.96 -27.15
CA ALA A 16 -8.62 7.49 -27.32
C ALA A 16 -8.18 7.55 -28.79
N ALA A 17 -8.73 6.69 -29.67
CA ALA A 17 -8.30 6.61 -31.07
C ALA A 17 -8.95 7.68 -31.97
N GLU A 18 -10.18 8.12 -31.67
CA GLU A 18 -10.88 9.13 -32.50
C GLU A 18 -10.48 10.58 -32.21
N LYS A 19 -9.73 10.85 -31.13
CA LYS A 19 -9.39 12.22 -30.71
C LYS A 19 -8.10 12.81 -31.27
N TYR A 20 -7.34 12.07 -32.07
CA TYR A 20 -6.12 12.62 -32.71
C TYR A 20 -6.41 13.54 -33.91
N ALA A 21 -7.67 13.69 -34.35
CA ALA A 21 -8.03 14.45 -35.54
C ALA A 21 -8.56 15.88 -35.29
N THR A 22 -8.84 16.28 -34.05
CA THR A 22 -9.41 17.61 -33.76
C THR A 22 -8.62 18.30 -32.65
N GLY A 23 -7.66 19.14 -33.05
CA GLY A 23 -6.82 19.95 -32.18
C GLY A 23 -7.63 20.92 -31.33
N ASN A 24 -8.09 20.45 -30.16
CA ASN A 24 -8.76 21.26 -29.16
C ASN A 24 -8.06 21.04 -27.81
N GLU A 25 -7.31 22.07 -27.40
CA GLU A 25 -6.65 22.19 -26.11
C GLU A 25 -7.67 22.37 -25.00
N ARG A 26 -8.27 21.28 -24.56
CA ARG A 26 -8.66 21.11 -23.16
C ARG A 26 -8.08 19.79 -22.71
N THR A 27 -6.95 19.87 -22.03
CA THR A 27 -6.32 18.75 -21.34
C THR A 27 -7.37 18.11 -20.45
N ALA A 28 -7.92 16.99 -20.91
CA ALA A 28 -8.57 16.03 -20.05
C ALA A 28 -7.46 15.47 -19.19
N ASP A 29 -7.30 16.08 -18.03
CA ASP A 29 -6.48 15.61 -16.93
C ASP A 29 -6.90 14.18 -16.58
N CYS A 30 -6.18 13.21 -17.14
CA CYS A 30 -6.30 11.78 -16.85
C CYS A 30 -5.72 11.45 -15.45
N GLY A 31 -5.37 12.46 -14.63
CA GLY A 31 -4.96 12.27 -13.24
C GLY A 31 -6.10 11.87 -12.30
N LYS A 32 -7.36 12.06 -12.69
CA LYS A 32 -8.53 11.85 -11.79
C LYS A 32 -9.08 10.43 -11.71
N CYS A 33 -8.53 9.49 -12.48
CA CYS A 33 -8.96 8.08 -12.40
C CYS A 33 -8.51 7.38 -11.10
N LEU A 34 -7.66 8.03 -10.29
CA LEU A 34 -7.24 7.55 -8.96
C LEU A 34 -8.15 8.00 -7.81
N GLU A 35 -9.15 8.85 -8.05
CA GLU A 35 -9.90 9.53 -6.97
C GLU A 35 -11.00 8.68 -6.29
N HIS A 36 -11.18 7.39 -6.63
CA HIS A 36 -12.23 6.58 -6.02
C HIS A 36 -11.75 5.48 -5.06
N ASN A 37 -10.45 5.40 -4.73
CA ASN A 37 -9.97 4.52 -3.67
C ASN A 37 -9.11 5.28 -2.67
N GLU A 38 -9.77 5.74 -1.62
CA GLU A 38 -9.18 6.53 -0.54
C GLU A 38 -8.28 5.70 0.39
N GLY A 39 -8.41 4.38 0.39
CA GLY A 39 -7.66 3.49 1.28
C GLY A 39 -8.17 3.59 2.73
N ILE A 40 -7.68 2.70 3.60
CA ILE A 40 -8.09 2.63 5.01
C ILE A 40 -7.88 3.96 5.77
N ALA A 41 -6.87 4.76 5.41
CA ALA A 41 -6.54 5.98 6.14
C ALA A 41 -7.43 7.19 5.82
N LYS A 42 -8.00 7.28 4.61
CA LYS A 42 -8.83 8.42 4.18
C LYS A 42 -10.32 8.05 4.05
N GLU A 43 -10.64 6.78 3.88
CA GLU A 43 -12.02 6.28 3.81
C GLU A 43 -12.82 6.68 5.07
N PRO A 44 -14.04 7.22 4.92
CA PRO A 44 -14.90 7.54 6.05
C PRO A 44 -15.25 6.31 6.88
N TYR A 45 -15.50 6.51 8.18
CA TYR A 45 -15.88 5.43 9.08
C TYR A 45 -17.15 4.72 8.59
N GLY A 46 -16.97 3.53 8.01
CA GLY A 46 -18.03 2.74 7.37
C GLY A 46 -17.78 1.23 7.39
N ALA A 47 -18.66 0.46 6.76
CA ALA A 47 -18.53 -1.01 6.68
C ALA A 47 -17.20 -1.42 6.00
N LYS A 48 -16.89 -0.81 4.85
CA LYS A 48 -15.61 -0.97 4.13
C LYS A 48 -14.42 -0.74 5.07
N TRP A 49 -14.36 0.42 5.73
CA TRP A 49 -13.28 0.74 6.67
C TRP A 49 -13.14 -0.30 7.79
N LYS A 50 -14.25 -0.75 8.40
CA LYS A 50 -14.23 -1.74 9.49
C LYS A 50 -13.68 -3.08 9.03
N GLU A 51 -14.10 -3.54 7.85
CA GLU A 51 -13.66 -4.82 7.28
C GLU A 51 -12.17 -4.79 6.94
N HIS A 52 -11.75 -3.79 6.16
CA HIS A 52 -10.36 -3.65 5.72
C HIS A 52 -9.41 -3.46 6.90
N ARG A 53 -9.78 -2.63 7.89
CA ARG A 53 -8.97 -2.44 9.10
C ARG A 53 -8.87 -3.73 9.93
N LYS A 54 -9.98 -4.45 10.12
CA LYS A 54 -9.99 -5.71 10.88
C LYS A 54 -9.11 -6.75 10.18
N PHE A 55 -9.27 -6.89 8.86
CA PHE A 55 -8.45 -7.79 8.05
C PHE A 55 -6.96 -7.43 8.16
N ALA A 56 -6.60 -6.16 7.91
CA ALA A 56 -5.22 -5.71 7.97
C ALA A 56 -4.54 -5.99 9.32
N ILE A 57 -5.22 -5.70 10.42
CA ILE A 57 -4.68 -5.93 11.77
C ILE A 57 -4.44 -7.43 12.03
N ILE A 58 -5.39 -8.29 11.64
CA ILE A 58 -5.27 -9.74 11.84
C ILE A 58 -4.10 -10.28 11.00
N SER A 59 -4.10 -9.99 9.69
CA SER A 59 -3.08 -10.47 8.76
C SER A 59 -1.68 -10.01 9.16
N LEU A 60 -1.50 -8.72 9.48
CA LEU A 60 -0.19 -8.18 9.86
C LEU A 60 0.36 -8.80 11.16
N ARG A 61 -0.51 -9.16 12.11
CA ARG A 61 -0.09 -9.87 13.33
C ARG A 61 0.40 -11.29 13.01
N ASP A 62 -0.28 -11.98 12.10
CA ASP A 62 0.04 -13.35 11.73
C ASP A 62 1.36 -13.42 10.95
N PHE A 63 1.61 -12.45 10.05
CA PHE A 63 2.89 -12.31 9.32
C PHE A 63 4.04 -11.74 10.16
N GLY A 64 3.79 -11.39 11.42
CA GLY A 64 4.86 -11.07 12.36
C GLY A 64 5.53 -9.74 12.11
N VAL A 65 4.76 -8.66 11.96
CA VAL A 65 5.27 -7.31 12.22
C VAL A 65 5.89 -7.30 13.63
N GLY A 66 7.22 -7.34 13.69
CA GLY A 66 8.00 -7.43 14.94
C GLY A 66 8.65 -8.79 15.28
N LYS A 67 8.60 -9.81 14.40
CA LYS A 67 9.34 -11.08 14.59
C LYS A 67 10.68 -11.07 13.82
N ARG A 68 11.68 -11.83 14.31
CA ARG A 68 13.03 -11.98 13.72
C ARG A 68 13.03 -12.43 12.24
N SER A 69 11.94 -12.99 11.74
CA SER A 69 11.76 -13.36 10.33
C SER A 69 11.81 -12.18 9.34
N MET A 70 11.70 -10.93 9.81
CA MET A 70 11.84 -9.74 8.97
C MET A 70 13.29 -9.31 8.75
N GLU A 71 14.26 -9.77 9.55
CA GLU A 71 15.67 -9.32 9.49
C GLU A 71 16.30 -9.54 8.10
N GLY A 72 15.92 -10.62 7.40
CA GLY A 72 16.42 -10.92 6.05
C GLY A 72 15.92 -9.97 4.94
N LYS A 73 14.83 -9.22 5.17
CA LYS A 73 14.21 -8.32 4.18
C LYS A 73 14.64 -6.85 4.33
N ILE A 74 15.26 -6.48 5.45
CA ILE A 74 15.72 -5.10 5.75
C ILE A 74 16.75 -4.61 4.70
N LEU A 75 17.54 -5.50 4.09
CA LEU A 75 18.47 -5.12 3.02
C LEU A 75 17.76 -4.72 1.72
N GLU A 76 16.60 -5.31 1.39
CA GLU A 76 15.78 -4.85 0.25
C GLU A 76 15.17 -3.45 0.50
N GLU A 77 15.03 -3.05 1.78
CA GLU A 77 14.49 -1.73 2.17
C GLU A 77 15.42 -0.55 1.82
N THR A 78 16.64 -0.79 1.35
CA THR A 78 17.45 0.31 0.78
C THR A 78 16.88 0.81 -0.55
N ARG A 79 16.25 -0.06 -1.36
CA ARG A 79 15.54 0.35 -2.59
C ARG A 79 14.25 1.10 -2.28
N ALA A 80 13.60 0.75 -1.17
CA ALA A 80 12.41 1.42 -0.66
C ALA A 80 12.63 2.92 -0.42
N LEU A 81 13.80 3.31 0.10
CA LEU A 81 14.16 4.71 0.35
C LEU A 81 14.34 5.51 -0.95
N ASP A 82 14.92 4.93 -2.00
CA ASP A 82 15.04 5.55 -3.32
C ASP A 82 13.68 5.71 -4.02
N LEU A 83 12.74 4.79 -3.76
CA LEU A 83 11.38 4.85 -4.30
C LEU A 83 10.54 5.98 -3.72
N MET A 84 10.91 6.54 -2.55
CA MET A 84 10.21 7.68 -1.96
C MET A 84 10.50 9.02 -2.66
N GLN A 85 11.38 9.06 -3.65
CA GLN A 85 11.60 10.26 -4.47
C GLN A 85 10.36 10.67 -5.29
N SER A 86 9.45 9.72 -5.58
CA SER A 86 8.20 9.99 -6.29
C SER A 86 7.09 9.02 -5.90
N GLN A 87 5.93 9.56 -5.55
CA GLN A 87 4.73 8.76 -5.24
C GLN A 87 4.32 7.84 -6.40
N ALA A 88 4.52 8.30 -7.65
CA ALA A 88 4.20 7.52 -8.84
C ALA A 88 5.12 6.30 -8.96
N LYS A 89 6.43 6.47 -8.76
CA LYS A 89 7.40 5.36 -8.82
C LYS A 89 7.11 4.29 -7.77
N LEU A 90 6.80 4.71 -6.56
CA LEU A 90 6.42 3.79 -5.49
C LEU A 90 5.13 3.05 -5.84
N MET A 91 4.15 3.73 -6.46
CA MET A 91 2.91 3.08 -6.86
C MET A 91 3.08 2.08 -8.00
N ASP A 92 3.90 2.40 -8.99
CA ASP A 92 4.22 1.47 -10.07
C ASP A 92 4.95 0.24 -9.53
N HIS A 93 5.89 0.44 -8.61
CA HIS A 93 6.56 -0.67 -7.93
C HIS A 93 5.59 -1.56 -7.15
N ILE A 94 4.68 -0.98 -6.38
CA ILE A 94 3.68 -1.75 -5.62
C ILE A 94 2.76 -2.54 -6.56
N LYS A 95 2.30 -1.94 -7.66
CA LYS A 95 1.48 -2.65 -8.66
C LYS A 95 2.23 -3.82 -9.29
N GLU A 96 3.51 -3.63 -9.60
CA GLU A 96 4.35 -4.70 -10.13
C GLU A 96 4.52 -5.84 -9.12
N ARG A 97 4.78 -5.51 -7.86
CA ARG A 97 4.84 -6.51 -6.78
C ARG A 97 3.52 -7.26 -6.62
N ILE A 98 2.38 -6.57 -6.70
CA ILE A 98 1.07 -7.24 -6.66
C ILE A 98 0.93 -8.19 -7.85
N ARG A 99 1.32 -7.78 -9.07
CA ARG A 99 1.30 -8.63 -10.27
C ARG A 99 2.12 -9.91 -10.10
N GLU A 100 3.34 -9.81 -9.59
CA GLU A 100 4.20 -10.96 -9.28
C GLU A 100 3.53 -11.93 -8.29
N HIS A 101 2.86 -11.41 -7.26
CA HIS A 101 2.15 -12.23 -6.28
C HIS A 101 0.95 -12.94 -6.91
N GLU A 102 0.25 -12.29 -7.84
CA GLU A 102 -0.86 -12.92 -8.57
C GLU A 102 -0.39 -14.06 -9.48
N GLU A 103 0.73 -13.87 -10.18
CA GLU A 103 1.30 -14.88 -11.09
C GLU A 103 1.82 -16.11 -10.32
N THR A 104 2.35 -15.88 -9.11
CA THR A 104 2.94 -16.93 -8.25
C THR A 104 2.02 -17.37 -7.12
N PHE A 105 0.73 -17.00 -7.17
CA PHE A 105 -0.22 -17.21 -6.09
C PHE A 105 -0.50 -18.70 -5.87
N ASP A 106 -0.23 -19.20 -4.65
CA ASP A 106 -0.66 -20.51 -4.19
C ASP A 106 -1.59 -20.37 -2.96
N PRO A 107 -2.87 -20.79 -3.04
CA PRO A 107 -3.77 -20.74 -1.89
C PRO A 107 -3.33 -21.61 -0.70
N LYS A 108 -2.39 -22.55 -0.89
CA LYS A 108 -1.82 -23.39 0.17
C LYS A 108 -0.58 -22.79 0.84
N ASP A 109 0.05 -21.80 0.20
CA ASP A 109 1.25 -21.14 0.70
C ASP A 109 1.11 -19.63 0.64
N ILE A 110 0.65 -19.04 1.75
CA ILE A 110 0.42 -17.60 1.87
C ILE A 110 1.68 -16.94 2.44
N ARG A 111 2.43 -16.23 1.59
CA ARG A 111 3.77 -15.73 1.93
C ARG A 111 3.72 -14.43 2.71
N ASP A 112 2.77 -13.56 2.40
CA ASP A 112 2.64 -12.25 3.05
C ASP A 112 1.23 -11.65 2.95
N PHE A 113 1.13 -10.38 3.33
CA PHE A 113 -0.10 -9.61 3.33
C PHE A 113 -0.79 -9.53 1.95
N ILE A 114 -0.02 -9.46 0.86
CA ILE A 114 -0.55 -9.38 -0.51
C ILE A 114 -1.26 -10.69 -0.84
N ASP A 115 -0.61 -11.84 -0.63
CA ASP A 115 -1.23 -13.15 -0.86
C ASP A 115 -2.47 -13.36 0.01
N ALA A 116 -2.42 -12.95 1.29
CA ALA A 116 -3.56 -13.08 2.18
C ALA A 116 -4.76 -12.28 1.67
N TYR A 117 -4.53 -11.07 1.15
CA TYR A 117 -5.58 -10.23 0.59
C TYR A 117 -6.13 -10.83 -0.71
N LEU A 118 -5.26 -11.34 -1.59
CA LEU A 118 -5.67 -12.01 -2.82
C LEU A 118 -6.55 -13.24 -2.53
N LEU A 119 -6.22 -14.02 -1.50
CA LEU A 119 -7.03 -15.14 -1.05
C LEU A 119 -8.42 -14.69 -0.57
N GLU A 120 -8.47 -13.63 0.25
CA GLU A 120 -9.73 -13.10 0.77
C GLU A 120 -10.61 -12.50 -0.33
N SER A 121 -10.01 -11.78 -1.28
CA SER A 121 -10.69 -11.22 -2.46
C SER A 121 -11.30 -12.34 -3.32
N LYS A 122 -10.57 -13.45 -3.53
CA LYS A 122 -11.07 -14.63 -4.26
C LYS A 122 -12.23 -15.33 -3.52
N LYS A 123 -12.19 -15.43 -2.19
CA LYS A 123 -13.28 -16.03 -1.39
C LYS A 123 -14.59 -15.25 -1.50
N ARG A 124 -14.50 -13.93 -1.58
CA ARG A 124 -15.65 -13.00 -1.62
C ARG A 124 -16.06 -12.60 -3.04
N GLN A 125 -15.47 -13.21 -4.06
CA GLN A 125 -15.72 -12.82 -5.46
C GLN A 125 -17.17 -13.03 -5.91
N ALA A 126 -17.91 -13.93 -5.22
CA ALA A 126 -19.32 -14.19 -5.47
C ALA A 126 -20.29 -13.23 -4.74
N ASP A 127 -19.79 -12.40 -3.81
CA ASP A 127 -20.63 -11.50 -3.02
C ASP A 127 -20.82 -10.16 -3.75
N GLU A 128 -22.08 -9.73 -3.95
CA GLU A 128 -22.40 -8.43 -4.57
C GLU A 128 -21.85 -7.23 -3.77
N ASN A 129 -21.62 -7.41 -2.47
CA ASN A 129 -21.10 -6.37 -1.58
C ASN A 129 -19.57 -6.48 -1.36
N ASN A 130 -18.84 -7.11 -2.28
CA ASN A 130 -17.40 -7.28 -2.13
C ASN A 130 -16.66 -5.93 -2.20
N THR A 131 -16.00 -5.58 -1.10
CA THR A 131 -15.20 -4.36 -0.97
C THR A 131 -13.71 -4.57 -1.27
N PHE A 132 -13.29 -5.80 -1.57
CA PHE A 132 -11.89 -6.19 -1.78
C PHE A 132 -11.50 -6.19 -3.26
N ASP A 133 -11.00 -5.05 -3.73
CA ASP A 133 -10.46 -4.87 -5.08
C ASP A 133 -8.93 -4.72 -5.10
N LYS A 134 -8.30 -4.98 -6.25
CA LYS A 134 -6.85 -4.85 -6.44
C LYS A 134 -6.36 -3.41 -6.30
N GLN A 135 -7.16 -2.45 -6.74
CA GLN A 135 -6.80 -1.04 -6.60
C GLN A 135 -6.80 -0.63 -5.12
N GLU A 136 -7.71 -1.21 -4.32
CA GLU A 136 -7.78 -0.97 -2.88
C GLU A 136 -6.57 -1.61 -2.18
N LEU A 137 -6.18 -2.82 -2.59
CA LEU A 137 -4.95 -3.47 -2.14
C LEU A 137 -3.72 -2.58 -2.40
N ALA A 138 -3.57 -2.04 -3.61
CA ALA A 138 -2.46 -1.14 -3.94
C ALA A 138 -2.43 0.10 -3.03
N THR A 139 -3.59 0.74 -2.80
CA THR A 139 -3.68 1.89 -1.89
C THR A 139 -3.34 1.51 -0.44
N ILE A 140 -3.80 0.36 0.05
CA ILE A 140 -3.52 -0.12 1.42
C ILE A 140 -2.03 -0.38 1.60
N VAL A 141 -1.39 -1.08 0.65
CA VAL A 141 0.05 -1.37 0.69
C VAL A 141 0.85 -0.07 0.65
N TYR A 142 0.46 0.89 -0.19
CA TYR A 142 1.07 2.21 -0.24
C TYR A 142 0.97 2.97 1.09
N GLN A 143 -0.23 3.00 1.68
CA GLN A 143 -0.45 3.66 2.97
C GLN A 143 0.35 3.01 4.10
N LEU A 144 0.39 1.67 4.14
CA LEU A 144 1.16 0.93 5.12
C LEU A 144 2.66 1.26 5.03
N PHE A 145 3.19 1.27 3.81
CA PHE A 145 4.60 1.56 3.57
C PHE A 145 4.98 3.00 3.90
N LEU A 146 4.19 3.99 3.46
CA LEU A 146 4.42 5.39 3.82
C LEU A 146 4.38 5.58 5.34
N ALA A 147 3.35 5.06 6.01
CA ALA A 147 3.20 5.20 7.46
C ALA A 147 4.37 4.56 8.22
N GLY A 148 4.79 3.36 7.81
CA GLY A 148 5.93 2.65 8.39
C GLY A 148 7.24 3.42 8.23
N THR A 149 7.53 3.91 7.02
CA THR A 149 8.81 4.56 6.74
C THR A 149 8.94 5.93 7.42
N TYR A 150 7.90 6.78 7.40
CA TYR A 150 7.98 8.09 8.07
C TYR A 150 8.16 7.94 9.59
N THR A 151 7.43 7.04 10.22
CA THR A 151 7.48 6.85 11.68
C THR A 151 8.78 6.23 12.14
N THR A 152 9.27 5.17 11.46
CA THR A 152 10.54 4.53 11.79
C THR A 152 11.73 5.44 11.52
N ALA A 153 11.78 6.15 10.39
CA ALA A 153 12.85 7.10 10.07
C ALA A 153 12.90 8.25 11.09
N THR A 154 11.75 8.81 11.46
CA THR A 154 11.66 9.86 12.50
C THR A 154 12.13 9.32 13.85
N THR A 155 11.68 8.12 14.24
CA THR A 155 12.09 7.49 15.50
C THR A 155 13.58 7.23 15.54
N LEU A 156 14.16 6.66 14.47
CA LEU A 156 15.60 6.42 14.36
C LEU A 156 16.39 7.72 14.37
N ARG A 157 15.90 8.77 13.69
CA ARG A 157 16.53 10.09 13.71
C ARG A 157 16.60 10.65 15.14
N TRP A 158 15.50 10.61 15.89
CA TRP A 158 15.48 11.06 17.27
C TRP A 158 16.33 10.17 18.19
N ALA A 159 16.27 8.85 18.00
CA ALA A 159 17.09 7.90 18.75
C ALA A 159 18.59 8.13 18.53
N LEU A 160 19.02 8.33 17.28
CA LEU A 160 20.41 8.64 16.93
C LEU A 160 20.83 10.01 17.47
N LEU A 161 19.99 11.04 17.32
CA LEU A 161 20.26 12.37 17.86
C LEU A 161 20.43 12.33 19.39
N TYR A 162 19.54 11.61 20.08
CA TYR A 162 19.61 11.41 21.52
C TYR A 162 20.89 10.66 21.91
N MET A 163 21.24 9.61 21.17
CA MET A 163 22.48 8.86 21.36
C MET A 163 23.75 9.71 21.15
N ILE A 164 23.73 10.71 20.26
CA ILE A 164 24.85 11.64 20.03
C ILE A 164 24.94 12.68 21.15
N LEU A 165 23.82 13.20 21.62
CA LEU A 165 23.76 14.25 22.66
C LEU A 165 23.99 13.71 24.08
N HIS A 166 23.76 12.40 24.31
CA HIS A 166 23.93 11.73 25.61
C HIS A 166 24.91 10.54 25.52
N PRO A 167 26.21 10.80 25.28
CA PRO A 167 27.23 9.75 25.18
C PRO A 167 27.43 8.97 26.49
N ASP A 168 27.08 9.55 27.63
CA ASP A 168 27.06 8.94 28.96
C ASP A 168 26.13 7.72 29.04
N ILE A 169 24.97 7.76 28.37
CA ILE A 169 24.00 6.64 28.30
C ILE A 169 24.58 5.47 27.50
N GLN A 170 25.38 5.75 26.46
CA GLN A 170 26.07 4.70 25.70
C GLN A 170 27.15 4.00 26.53
N LEU A 171 27.80 4.74 27.45
CA LEU A 171 28.86 4.22 28.31
C LEU A 171 28.33 3.34 29.46
N GLN A 172 27.14 3.61 30.00
CA GLN A 172 26.52 2.78 31.04
C GLN A 172 26.30 1.32 30.58
N ARG A 173 26.00 1.10 29.29
CA ARG A 173 25.88 -0.27 28.74
C ARG A 173 27.20 -1.05 28.68
N LYS A 174 28.34 -0.37 28.57
CA LYS A 174 29.66 -1.03 28.61
C LYS A 174 30.07 -1.43 30.03
N TYR A 175 29.64 -0.69 31.05
CA TYR A 175 29.96 -1.00 32.45
C TYR A 175 29.05 -2.05 33.09
N SER A 176 27.78 -2.17 32.66
CA SER A 176 26.83 -3.15 33.20
C SER A 176 27.01 -4.59 32.65
N ARG A 177 27.97 -4.80 31.74
CA ARG A 177 28.35 -6.12 31.18
C ARG A 177 29.75 -6.60 31.61
N ARG A 178 30.36 -5.95 32.61
CA ARG A 178 31.58 -6.42 33.27
C ARG A 178 31.28 -6.93 34.66
#